data_AF-K0IIX6-F1
#
_entry.id   AF-K0IIX6-F1
#
_cell.length_a   1.000
_cell.length_b   1.000
_cell.length_c   1.000
_cell.angle_alpha   90.00
_cell.angle_beta   90.00
_cell.angle_gamma   90.00
#
_symmetry.space_group_name_H-M   'P 1'
#
loop_
_entity.id
_entity.type
_entity.pdbx_description
1 polymer ?
#
loop_
_entity_poly.entity_id
_entity_poly.type
_entity_poly.pdbx_seq_one_letter_code
_entity_poly.pdbx_strand_id
1 'polypeptide(L)'
;MSTSLHRMLGAHLIDKDRQLLYRLAKSGSVWERRIAIISTFYFIRNGEFNDTLKIAEMLLHDDYDLIHKAASWMLREVGKRDAAAEEVFLNRHYMTMPWTMLRYAIERFPERKKRRYMNM
;
A
#
# COMPACT_ATOMS: atom_id res chain seq x y z
N MET A 1 21.01 -6.34 12.32
CA MET A 1 21.23 -4.92 12.70
C MET A 1 20.51 -3.98 11.72
N SER A 2 19.17 -3.91 11.79
CA SER A 2 18.39 -2.89 11.04
C SER A 2 16.91 -2.86 11.46
N THR A 3 16.60 -3.14 12.72
CA THR A 3 15.21 -3.11 13.24
C THR A 3 14.81 -1.73 13.79
N SER A 4 15.76 -0.79 13.86
CA SER A 4 15.62 0.50 14.54
C SER A 4 15.16 1.64 13.62
N LEU A 5 15.54 1.61 12.33
CA LEU A 5 15.32 2.76 11.43
C LEU A 5 13.84 2.97 11.06
N HIS A 6 13.06 1.89 10.92
CA HIS A 6 11.64 1.97 10.57
C HIS A 6 10.77 2.51 11.71
N ARG A 7 11.14 2.24 12.97
CA ARG A 7 10.38 2.72 14.13
C ARG A 7 10.65 4.19 14.41
N MET A 8 11.89 4.64 14.22
CA MET A 8 12.25 6.05 14.42
C MET A 8 11.66 6.95 13.34
N LEU A 9 11.69 6.55 12.07
CA LEU A 9 11.12 7.35 10.99
C LEU A 9 9.58 7.45 11.08
N GLY A 10 8.90 6.36 11.48
CA GLY A 10 7.45 6.36 11.62
C GLY A 10 6.94 7.27 12.75
N ALA A 11 7.71 7.47 13.82
CA ALA A 11 7.32 8.32 14.94
C ALA A 11 7.68 9.81 14.74
N HIS A 12 8.69 10.12 13.93
CA HIS A 12 9.13 11.49 13.69
C HIS A 12 8.34 12.22 12.59
N LEU A 13 7.56 11.48 11.79
CA LEU A 13 6.66 11.98 10.74
C LEU A 13 5.24 12.31 11.23
N ILE A 14 4.96 12.16 12.53
CA ILE A 14 3.59 12.12 13.05
C ILE A 14 2.90 13.49 13.18
N ASP A 15 3.60 14.62 13.07
CA ASP A 15 2.93 15.91 13.31
C ASP A 15 2.96 16.94 12.16
N LYS A 16 3.85 16.87 11.16
CA LYS A 16 3.88 17.91 10.11
C LYS A 16 4.26 17.38 8.73
N ASP A 17 3.33 17.55 7.80
CA ASP A 17 3.45 17.41 6.35
C ASP A 17 3.30 16.00 5.73
N ARG A 18 2.04 15.59 5.53
CA ARG A 18 1.70 14.42 4.69
C ARG A 18 2.24 14.54 3.26
N GLN A 19 2.48 15.74 2.74
CA GLN A 19 3.04 15.93 1.40
C GLN A 19 4.43 15.33 1.26
N LEU A 20 5.19 15.18 2.35
CA LEU A 20 6.47 14.49 2.32
C LEU A 20 6.31 13.05 1.82
N LEU A 21 5.27 12.32 2.22
CA LEU A 21 5.03 10.95 1.76
C LEU A 21 4.76 10.91 0.25
N TYR A 22 3.99 11.85 -0.27
CA TYR A 22 3.74 11.97 -1.71
C TYR A 22 4.99 12.35 -2.50
N ARG A 23 5.87 13.19 -1.94
CA ARG A 23 7.18 13.51 -2.53
C ARG A 23 8.07 12.28 -2.58
N LEU A 24 8.17 11.55 -1.48
CA LEU A 24 8.94 10.31 -1.39
C LEU A 24 8.40 9.23 -2.35
N ALA A 25 7.07 9.14 -2.50
CA ALA A 25 6.43 8.21 -3.43
C ALA A 25 6.74 8.51 -4.91
N LYS A 26 7.13 9.75 -5.25
CA LYS A 26 7.55 10.16 -6.61
C LYS A 26 9.07 10.15 -6.80
N SER A 27 9.84 9.81 -5.77
CA SER A 27 11.30 9.84 -5.83
C SER A 27 11.85 8.76 -6.77
N GLY A 28 13.01 9.03 -7.38
CA GLY A 28 13.78 8.01 -8.11
C GLY A 28 14.31 6.89 -7.21
N SER A 29 14.42 7.12 -5.89
CA SER A 29 14.92 6.13 -4.94
C SER A 29 13.83 5.10 -4.56
N VAL A 30 14.10 3.83 -4.86
CA VAL A 30 13.26 2.68 -4.46
C VAL A 30 13.02 2.69 -2.95
N TRP A 31 14.04 3.01 -2.16
CA TRP A 31 13.94 3.03 -0.70
C TRP A 31 13.01 4.13 -0.20
N GLU A 32 13.05 5.31 -0.81
CA GLU A 32 12.17 6.42 -0.46
C GLU A 32 10.71 6.11 -0.79
N ARG A 33 10.42 5.57 -1.98
CA ARG A 33 9.07 5.14 -2.34
C ARG A 33 8.54 4.06 -1.41
N ARG A 34 9.39 3.11 -1.01
CA ARG A 34 9.05 2.07 -0.04
C ARG A 34 8.77 2.67 1.35
N ILE A 35 9.59 3.62 1.79
CA ILE A 35 9.36 4.34 3.05
C ILE A 35 8.02 5.07 2.99
N ALA A 36 7.70 5.73 1.88
CA ALA A 36 6.45 6.46 1.70
C ALA A 36 5.22 5.58 2.00
N ILE A 37 5.11 4.44 1.31
CA ILE A 37 3.95 3.56 1.46
C ILE A 37 3.91 2.88 2.83
N ILE A 38 5.03 2.38 3.36
CA ILE A 38 5.06 1.69 4.67
C ILE A 38 4.75 2.66 5.82
N SER A 39 5.16 3.91 5.71
CA SER A 39 4.89 4.92 6.74
C SER A 39 3.39 5.18 6.91
N THR A 40 2.59 4.95 5.85
CA THR A 40 1.13 5.07 5.94
C THR A 40 0.48 4.06 6.88
N PHE A 41 1.19 3.00 7.31
CA PHE A 41 0.70 2.04 8.29
C PHE A 41 0.25 2.69 9.60
N TYR A 42 0.87 3.81 9.99
CA TYR A 42 0.44 4.59 11.13
C TYR A 42 -1.00 5.11 10.96
N PHE A 43 -1.34 5.70 9.82
CA PHE A 43 -2.69 6.22 9.53
C PHE A 43 -3.72 5.09 9.44
N ILE A 44 -3.35 3.97 8.82
CA ILE A 44 -4.20 2.77 8.75
C ILE A 44 -4.59 2.33 10.17
N ARG A 45 -3.65 2.33 11.11
CA ARG A 45 -3.94 1.98 12.51
C ARG A 45 -4.91 2.93 13.20
N ASN A 46 -4.98 4.18 12.77
CA ASN A 46 -5.91 5.20 13.26
C ASN A 46 -7.23 5.26 12.47
N GLY A 47 -7.46 4.34 11.52
CA GLY A 47 -8.68 4.30 10.70
C GLY A 47 -8.66 5.26 9.50
N GLU A 48 -7.51 5.87 9.19
CA GLU A 48 -7.34 6.76 8.05
C GLU A 48 -6.67 6.01 6.88
N PHE A 49 -7.42 5.79 5.79
CA PHE A 49 -6.93 4.97 4.66
C PHE A 49 -6.61 5.77 3.40
N ASN A 50 -7.06 7.02 3.31
CA ASN A 50 -7.01 7.83 2.10
C ASN A 50 -5.58 7.98 1.55
N ASP A 51 -4.62 8.30 2.41
CA ASP A 51 -3.22 8.48 2.00
C ASP A 51 -2.58 7.17 1.54
N THR A 52 -2.89 6.05 2.21
CA THR A 52 -2.44 4.72 1.77
C THR A 52 -2.96 4.37 0.39
N LEU A 53 -4.27 4.56 0.15
CA LEU A 53 -4.89 4.21 -1.14
C LEU A 53 -4.34 5.09 -2.28
N LYS A 54 -4.20 6.40 -2.06
CA LYS A 54 -3.62 7.31 -3.05
C LYS A 54 -2.16 7.00 -3.37
N ILE A 55 -1.34 6.72 -2.35
CA ILE A 55 0.06 6.35 -2.59
C ILE A 55 0.14 4.98 -3.27
N ALA A 56 -0.71 4.01 -2.90
CA ALA A 56 -0.77 2.72 -3.58
C ALA A 56 -1.16 2.87 -5.06
N GLU A 57 -2.09 3.78 -5.39
CA GLU A 57 -2.46 4.12 -6.77
C GLU A 57 -1.27 4.67 -7.56
N MET A 58 -0.50 5.59 -6.96
CA MET A 58 0.70 6.16 -7.58
C MET A 58 1.78 5.10 -7.88
N LEU A 59 1.84 4.05 -7.06
CA LEU A 59 2.84 2.99 -7.15
C LEU A 59 2.38 1.78 -7.97
N LEU A 60 1.18 1.83 -8.60
CA LEU A 60 0.67 0.75 -9.44
C LEU A 60 1.65 0.39 -10.56
N HIS A 61 2.31 1.38 -11.15
CA HIS A 61 3.20 1.18 -12.30
C HIS A 61 4.69 1.26 -11.95
N ASP A 62 5.03 1.05 -10.67
CA ASP A 62 6.44 0.98 -10.28
C ASP A 62 7.15 -0.20 -10.95
N ASP A 63 8.41 -0.03 -11.35
CA ASP A 63 9.17 -1.12 -11.99
C ASP A 63 9.63 -2.19 -11.00
N TYR A 64 9.65 -1.86 -9.70
CA TYR A 64 10.26 -2.72 -8.68
C TYR A 64 9.21 -3.52 -7.91
N ASP A 65 9.30 -4.85 -8.03
CA ASP A 65 8.45 -5.81 -7.32
C ASP A 65 8.45 -5.61 -5.78
N LEU A 66 9.56 -5.12 -5.23
CA LEU A 66 9.65 -4.78 -3.80
C LEU A 66 8.64 -3.70 -3.38
N ILE A 67 8.35 -2.75 -4.28
CA ILE A 67 7.38 -1.68 -4.06
C ILE A 67 5.97 -2.22 -4.15
N HIS A 68 5.67 -3.04 -5.16
CA HIS A 68 4.37 -3.72 -5.28
C HIS A 68 4.06 -4.55 -4.04
N LYS A 69 5.02 -5.33 -3.54
CA LYS A 69 4.86 -6.10 -2.29
C LYS A 69 4.56 -5.20 -1.09
N ALA A 70 5.24 -4.06 -0.97
CA ALA A 70 4.98 -3.11 0.10
C ALA A 70 3.58 -2.50 0.00
N ALA A 71 3.16 -2.09 -1.21
CA ALA A 71 1.83 -1.55 -1.46
C ALA A 71 0.73 -2.59 -1.22
N SER A 72 0.89 -3.84 -1.68
CA SER A 72 -0.03 -4.94 -1.38
C SER A 72 -0.16 -5.19 0.11
N TRP A 73 0.95 -5.14 0.86
CA TRP A 73 0.86 -5.32 2.30
C TRP A 73 0.02 -4.21 2.94
N MET A 74 0.22 -2.95 2.54
CA MET A 74 -0.57 -1.85 3.08
C MET A 74 -2.06 -1.95 2.68
N LEU A 75 -2.37 -2.37 1.45
CA LEU A 75 -3.76 -2.65 1.04
C LEU A 75 -4.42 -3.73 1.92
N ARG A 76 -3.69 -4.81 2.24
CA ARG A 76 -4.19 -5.82 3.19
C ARG A 76 -4.40 -5.27 4.59
N GLU A 77 -3.54 -4.35 5.04
CA GLU A 77 -3.70 -3.71 6.35
C GLU A 77 -4.91 -2.78 6.39
N VAL A 78 -5.25 -2.13 5.26
CA VAL A 78 -6.54 -1.44 5.06
C VAL A 78 -7.67 -2.46 5.12
N GLY A 79 -7.66 -3.52 4.30
CA GLY A 79 -8.71 -4.53 4.23
C GLY A 79 -9.00 -5.26 5.54
N LYS A 80 -7.98 -5.42 6.39
CA LYS A 80 -8.13 -5.94 7.77
C LYS A 80 -9.04 -5.10 8.65
N ARG A 81 -9.14 -3.80 8.36
CA ARG A 81 -9.91 -2.81 9.13
C ARG A 81 -11.18 -2.40 8.39
N ASP A 82 -11.07 -2.24 7.08
CA ASP A 82 -12.16 -1.90 6.17
C ASP A 82 -12.01 -2.67 4.86
N ALA A 83 -12.69 -3.82 4.80
CA ALA A 83 -12.72 -4.66 3.61
C ALA A 83 -13.40 -3.98 2.43
N ALA A 84 -14.36 -3.08 2.67
CA ALA A 84 -15.05 -2.37 1.59
C ALA A 84 -14.11 -1.38 0.91
N ALA A 85 -13.28 -0.65 1.67
CA ALA A 85 -12.29 0.26 1.12
C ALA A 85 -11.26 -0.45 0.23
N GLU A 86 -10.74 -1.62 0.67
CA GLU A 86 -9.84 -2.43 -0.15
C GLU A 86 -10.54 -2.93 -1.42
N GLU A 87 -11.77 -3.45 -1.31
CA GLU A 87 -12.50 -3.96 -2.47
C GLU A 87 -12.84 -2.85 -3.47
N VAL A 88 -13.21 -1.64 -3.03
CA VAL A 88 -13.44 -0.50 -3.93
C VAL A 88 -12.17 -0.15 -4.70
N PHE A 89 -11.01 -0.13 -4.02
CA PHE A 89 -9.73 0.12 -4.65
C PHE A 89 -9.38 -0.96 -5.69
N LEU A 90 -9.50 -2.24 -5.31
CA LEU A 90 -9.20 -3.36 -6.21
C LEU A 90 -10.13 -3.36 -7.43
N ASN A 91 -11.44 -3.20 -7.25
CA ASN A 91 -12.39 -3.16 -8.37
C ASN A 91 -12.11 -2.00 -9.34
N ARG A 92 -11.54 -0.88 -8.87
CA ARG A 92 -11.16 0.24 -9.72
C ARG A 92 -9.87 0.00 -10.51
N HIS A 93 -8.89 -0.68 -9.91
CA HIS A 93 -7.54 -0.75 -10.46
C HIS A 93 -7.10 -2.14 -10.93
N TYR A 94 -7.90 -3.20 -10.74
CA TYR A 94 -7.47 -4.58 -11.04
C TYR A 94 -6.94 -4.77 -12.48
N MET A 95 -7.48 -4.05 -13.47
CA MET A 95 -7.06 -4.15 -14.87
C MET A 95 -5.67 -3.56 -15.13
N THR A 96 -5.27 -2.55 -14.35
CA THR A 96 -3.98 -1.84 -14.52
C THR A 96 -2.96 -2.24 -13.45
N MET A 97 -3.40 -2.93 -12.40
CA MET A 97 -2.58 -3.37 -11.28
C MET A 97 -1.68 -4.54 -11.68
N PRO A 98 -0.38 -4.50 -11.33
CA PRO A 98 0.53 -5.62 -11.55
C PRO A 98 0.02 -6.89 -10.88
N TRP A 99 0.17 -8.02 -11.57
CA TRP A 99 -0.32 -9.31 -11.07
C TRP A 99 0.25 -9.68 -9.70
N THR A 100 1.53 -9.37 -9.45
CA THR A 100 2.13 -9.59 -8.13
C THR A 100 1.41 -8.79 -7.05
N MET A 101 1.10 -7.52 -7.33
CA MET A 101 0.45 -6.64 -6.38
C MET A 101 -0.96 -7.14 -6.04
N LEU A 102 -1.74 -7.48 -7.07
CA LEU A 102 -3.10 -8.00 -6.93
C LEU A 102 -3.12 -9.32 -6.15
N ARG A 103 -2.25 -10.26 -6.51
CA ARG A 103 -2.17 -11.59 -5.88
C ARG A 103 -1.94 -11.50 -4.37
N TYR A 104 -1.03 -10.63 -3.95
CA TYR A 104 -0.75 -10.43 -2.52
C TYR A 104 -1.90 -9.70 -1.81
N ALA A 105 -2.53 -8.71 -2.45
CA ALA A 105 -3.67 -8.00 -1.86
C ALA A 105 -4.83 -8.96 -1.55
N ILE A 106 -5.21 -9.80 -2.51
CA ILE A 106 -6.35 -10.73 -2.37
C ILE A 106 -6.01 -12.01 -1.59
N GLU A 107 -4.79 -12.16 -1.05
CA GLU A 107 -4.34 -13.41 -0.41
C GLU A 107 -5.26 -13.88 0.72
N ARG A 108 -5.90 -12.94 1.43
CA ARG A 108 -6.81 -13.25 2.55
C ARG A 108 -8.26 -13.43 2.12
N PHE A 109 -8.60 -13.18 0.86
CA PHE A 109 -9.98 -13.24 0.41
C PHE A 109 -10.49 -14.69 0.43
N PRO A 110 -11.81 -14.89 0.64
CA PRO A 110 -12.43 -16.18 0.39
C PRO A 110 -12.12 -16.65 -1.03
N GLU A 111 -11.93 -17.95 -1.19
CA GLU A 111 -11.52 -18.56 -2.46
C GLU A 111 -12.42 -18.16 -3.64
N ARG A 112 -13.73 -18.05 -3.41
CA ARG A 112 -14.70 -17.58 -4.42
C ARG A 112 -14.38 -16.15 -4.91
N LYS A 113 -13.99 -15.24 -4.01
CA LYS A 113 -13.63 -13.86 -4.36
C LYS A 113 -12.28 -13.81 -5.07
N LYS A 114 -11.29 -14.60 -4.62
CA LYS A 114 -9.99 -14.70 -5.30
C LYS A 114 -10.15 -15.08 -6.78
N ARG A 115 -10.92 -16.15 -7.04
CA ARG A 115 -11.21 -16.61 -8.39
C ARG A 115 -11.88 -15.55 -9.26
N ARG A 116 -12.76 -14.72 -8.68
CA ARG A 116 -13.37 -13.60 -9.42
C ARG A 116 -12.30 -12.63 -9.94
N TYR A 117 -11.37 -12.20 -9.09
CA TYR A 117 -10.28 -11.30 -9.52
C TYR A 117 -9.26 -11.96 -10.45
N MET A 118 -9.10 -13.27 -10.39
CA MET A 118 -8.18 -14.01 -11.26
C MET A 118 -8.76 -14.35 -12.65
N ASN A 119 -10.09 -14.32 -12.78
CA ASN A 119 -10.81 -14.67 -14.01
C ASN A 119 -11.46 -13.45 -14.71
N MET A 120 -11.19 -12.24 -14.22
CA MET A 120 -11.60 -10.97 -14.84
C MET A 120 -10.49 -10.48 -15.78
#